data_AF-K1T7C3-F1
#
_entry.id   AF-K1T7C3-F1
#
_cell.length_a   1.000
_cell.length_b   1.000
_cell.length_c   1.000
_cell.angle_alpha   90.00
_cell.angle_beta   90.00
_cell.angle_gamma   90.00
#
_symmetry.space_group_name_H-M   'P 1'
#
loop_
_entity.id
_entity.type
_entity.pdbx_description
1 polymer ?
#
loop_
_entity_poly.entity_id
_entity_poly.type
_entity_poly.pdbx_seq_one_letter_code
_entity_poly.pdbx_strand_id
1 'polypeptide(L)'
;SLALKVGDVDVARRRARISRTWTDDGHGGSMLGTPKNGKTRNIAIPRFLMPQIEKQMGGMSDDDWLFRASRGGNIWTNTWRTRIWNKAVRAAGMEDESVTIHSLRHTYASFAIAQGADVKTLQMQLGHSSPSITLNTYTALWPERLDDVADAVGAFRERELG
;
A
#
# COMPACT_ATOMS: atom_id res chain seq x y z
N SER A 1 4.21 4.03 -4.47
CA SER A 1 5.31 4.18 -5.44
C SER A 1 4.82 3.56 -6.72
N LEU A 2 4.89 4.28 -7.84
CA LEU A 2 4.63 3.73 -9.17
C LEU A 2 5.89 3.13 -9.81
N ALA A 3 7.03 3.16 -9.11
CA ALA A 3 8.31 2.65 -9.58
C ALA A 3 8.48 1.15 -9.28
N LEU A 4 7.50 0.33 -9.69
CA LEU A 4 7.53 -1.12 -9.55
C LEU A 4 7.85 -1.75 -10.91
N LYS A 5 8.84 -2.64 -10.94
CA LYS A 5 9.17 -3.47 -12.09
C LYS A 5 8.43 -4.81 -12.01
N VAL A 6 8.30 -5.52 -13.13
CA VAL A 6 7.70 -6.86 -13.16
C VAL A 6 8.46 -7.83 -12.24
N GLY A 7 9.79 -7.80 -12.28
CA GLY A 7 10.65 -8.65 -11.43
C GLY A 7 10.58 -8.34 -9.93
N ASP A 8 9.89 -7.27 -9.51
CA ASP A 8 9.62 -7.02 -8.09
C ASP A 8 8.42 -7.82 -7.55
N VAL A 9 7.64 -8.48 -8.41
CA VAL A 9 6.43 -9.21 -8.05
C VAL A 9 6.73 -10.71 -7.94
N ASP A 10 6.66 -11.24 -6.72
CA ASP A 10 6.63 -12.68 -6.47
C ASP A 10 5.17 -13.14 -6.55
N VAL A 11 4.78 -13.67 -7.71
CA VAL A 11 3.42 -14.15 -8.00
C VAL A 11 3.04 -15.31 -7.09
N ALA A 12 3.95 -16.27 -6.89
CA ALA A 12 3.70 -17.46 -6.09
C ALA A 12 3.41 -17.12 -4.62
N ARG A 13 4.16 -16.18 -4.03
CA ARG A 13 3.95 -15.72 -2.65
C ARG A 13 2.96 -14.56 -2.53
N ARG A 14 2.49 -13.99 -3.64
CA ARG A 14 1.69 -12.76 -3.70
C ARG A 14 2.36 -11.64 -2.92
N ARG A 15 3.60 -11.31 -3.29
CA ARG A 15 4.41 -10.26 -2.67
C ARG A 15 4.92 -9.29 -3.71
N ALA A 16 4.99 -8.01 -3.35
CA ALA A 16 5.72 -7.01 -4.12
C ALA A 16 6.88 -6.44 -3.29
N ARG A 17 8.07 -6.41 -3.88
CA ARG A 17 9.25 -5.78 -3.31
C ARG A 17 9.28 -4.29 -3.67
N ILE A 18 9.10 -3.44 -2.67
CA ILE A 18 9.18 -1.99 -2.85
C ILE A 18 10.59 -1.51 -2.51
N SER A 19 11.43 -1.39 -3.53
CA SER A 19 12.84 -0.96 -3.44
C SER A 19 13.10 0.41 -4.06
N ARG A 20 12.13 0.95 -4.82
CA ARG A 20 12.27 2.16 -5.63
C ARG A 20 11.09 3.11 -5.49
N THR A 21 11.35 4.39 -5.71
CA THR A 21 10.31 5.41 -5.87
C THR A 21 10.71 6.44 -6.91
N TRP A 22 9.71 6.96 -7.62
CA TRP A 22 9.87 8.20 -8.38
C TRP A 22 9.83 9.37 -7.39
N THR A 23 10.79 10.27 -7.49
CA THR A 23 10.82 11.57 -6.81
C THR A 23 10.91 12.67 -7.85
N ASP A 24 10.29 13.80 -7.55
CA ASP A 24 10.45 15.02 -8.35
C ASP A 24 11.93 15.46 -8.27
N ASP A 25 12.51 15.85 -9.40
CA ASP A 25 13.90 16.32 -9.47
C ASP A 25 14.02 17.84 -9.25
N GLY A 26 12.92 18.53 -8.98
CA GLY A 26 12.87 19.98 -8.76
C GLY A 26 12.88 20.81 -10.05
N HIS A 27 12.99 20.16 -11.22
CA HIS A 27 13.01 20.79 -12.54
C HIS A 27 11.85 20.33 -13.43
N GLY A 28 10.82 19.73 -12.83
CA GLY A 28 9.65 19.20 -13.55
C GLY A 28 9.89 17.83 -14.18
N GLY A 29 11.03 17.20 -13.90
CA GLY A 29 11.35 15.84 -14.27
C GLY A 29 11.05 14.84 -13.14
N SER A 30 11.55 13.62 -13.28
CA SER A 30 11.40 12.58 -12.26
C SER A 30 12.69 11.80 -12.16
N MET A 31 13.27 11.75 -10.98
CA MET A 31 14.44 10.94 -10.67
C MET A 31 14.03 9.64 -9.97
N LEU A 32 14.74 8.56 -10.27
CA LEU A 32 14.56 7.30 -9.58
C LEU A 32 15.39 7.33 -8.29
N GLY A 33 14.71 7.27 -7.15
CA GLY A 33 15.33 7.24 -5.84
C GLY A 33 15.03 5.95 -5.07
N THR A 34 15.73 5.76 -3.96
CA THR A 34 15.34 4.81 -2.93
C THR A 34 14.17 5.38 -2.11
N PRO A 35 13.32 4.54 -1.49
CA PRO A 35 12.33 5.01 -0.51
C PRO A 35 12.98 5.92 0.54
N LYS A 36 12.22 6.87 1.13
CA LYS A 36 12.71 7.94 2.04
C LYS A 36 13.62 7.48 3.21
N ASN A 37 13.74 6.18 3.48
CA ASN A 37 14.58 5.60 4.53
C ASN A 37 15.58 4.55 4.02
N GLY A 38 15.80 4.43 2.70
CA GLY A 38 16.70 3.44 2.07
C GLY A 38 16.28 1.97 2.18
N LYS A 39 15.27 1.65 3.02
CA LYS A 39 14.86 0.27 3.31
C LYS A 39 13.89 -0.27 2.26
N THR A 40 14.30 -1.36 1.63
CA THR A 40 13.41 -2.23 0.85
C THR A 40 12.37 -2.86 1.78
N ARG A 41 11.13 -3.01 1.29
CA ARG A 41 10.08 -3.74 2.02
C ARG A 41 9.32 -4.67 1.09
N ASN A 42 8.79 -5.76 1.66
CA ASN A 42 7.85 -6.62 0.96
C ASN A 42 6.44 -6.33 1.47
N ILE A 43 5.49 -6.16 0.55
CA ILE A 43 4.08 -6.00 0.88
C ILE A 43 3.29 -7.22 0.38
N ALA A 44 2.25 -7.61 1.10
CA ALA A 44 1.31 -8.63 0.65
C ALA A 44 0.35 -8.06 -0.40
N ILE A 45 0.10 -8.82 -1.47
CA ILE A 45 -0.90 -8.48 -2.46
C ILE A 45 -2.18 -9.29 -2.18
N PRO A 46 -3.34 -8.62 -1.98
CA PRO A 46 -4.63 -9.29 -1.89
C PRO A 46 -4.90 -10.21 -3.09
N ARG A 47 -5.41 -11.42 -2.84
CA ARG A 47 -5.59 -12.45 -3.88
C ARG A 47 -6.43 -11.95 -5.06
N PHE A 48 -7.45 -11.14 -4.79
CA PHE A 48 -8.34 -10.61 -5.82
C PHE A 48 -7.65 -9.69 -6.84
N LEU A 49 -6.49 -9.11 -6.50
CA LEU A 49 -5.70 -8.28 -7.42
C LEU A 49 -4.77 -9.09 -8.32
N MET A 50 -4.45 -10.33 -7.96
CA MET A 50 -3.46 -11.12 -8.70
C MET A 50 -3.84 -11.34 -10.17
N PRO A 51 -5.09 -11.68 -10.53
CA PRO A 51 -5.45 -11.85 -11.95
C PRO A 51 -5.23 -10.58 -12.79
N GLN A 52 -5.46 -9.40 -12.20
CA GLN A 52 -5.24 -8.12 -12.88
C GLN A 52 -3.75 -7.81 -13.03
N ILE A 53 -2.95 -8.13 -12.01
CA ILE A 53 -1.50 -7.96 -12.02
C ILE A 53 -0.84 -8.90 -13.03
N GLU A 54 -1.21 -10.18 -13.04
CA GLU A 54 -0.69 -11.17 -13.99
C GLU A 54 -1.07 -10.81 -15.42
N LYS A 55 -2.32 -10.37 -15.66
CA LYS A 55 -2.74 -9.85 -16.97
C LYS A 55 -1.91 -8.64 -17.39
N GLN A 56 -1.63 -7.72 -16.46
CA GLN A 56 -0.79 -6.55 -16.71
C GLN A 56 0.65 -6.94 -17.05
N MET A 57 1.21 -7.97 -16.40
CA MET A 57 2.57 -8.50 -16.63
C MET A 57 2.71 -9.24 -17.96
N GLY A 58 1.60 -9.63 -18.61
CA GLY A 58 1.63 -10.42 -19.84
C GLY A 58 2.47 -9.79 -20.95
N GLY A 59 3.45 -10.54 -21.46
CA GLY A 59 4.35 -10.10 -22.52
C GLY A 59 5.40 -9.05 -22.10
N MET A 60 5.63 -8.89 -20.79
CA MET A 60 6.64 -7.99 -20.24
C MET A 60 7.84 -8.78 -19.68
N SER A 61 9.02 -8.18 -19.78
CA SER A 61 10.24 -8.65 -19.14
C SER A 61 10.30 -8.20 -17.68
N ASP A 62 11.14 -8.86 -16.88
CA ASP A 62 11.35 -8.51 -15.46
C ASP A 62 11.81 -7.07 -15.24
N ASP A 63 12.48 -6.48 -16.24
CA ASP A 63 13.00 -5.12 -16.18
C ASP A 63 11.99 -4.05 -16.60
N ASP A 64 10.84 -4.45 -17.14
CA ASP A 64 9.79 -3.52 -17.52
C ASP A 64 9.07 -2.93 -16.29
N TRP A 65 8.64 -1.67 -16.40
CA TRP A 65 7.79 -1.03 -15.39
C TRP A 65 6.39 -1.65 -15.42
N LEU A 66 5.94 -2.23 -14.30
CA LEU A 66 4.59 -2.79 -14.17
C LEU A 66 3.51 -1.73 -14.46
N PHE A 67 3.74 -0.52 -13.93
CA PHE A 67 2.92 0.65 -14.22
C PHE A 67 3.66 1.53 -15.23
N ARG A 68 3.32 1.37 -16.51
CA ARG A 68 3.95 2.08 -17.63
C ARG A 68 2.95 2.91 -18.45
N ALA A 69 3.46 3.98 -19.05
CA ALA A 69 2.74 4.72 -20.08
C ALA A 69 2.58 3.84 -21.34
N SER A 70 1.71 4.24 -22.26
CA SER A 70 1.42 3.48 -23.50
C SER A 70 2.66 3.21 -24.36
N ARG A 71 3.73 4.02 -24.23
CA ARG A 71 5.01 3.83 -24.92
C ARG A 71 6.07 3.08 -24.10
N GLY A 72 5.69 2.42 -23.00
CA GLY A 72 6.59 1.60 -22.18
C GLY A 72 7.39 2.35 -21.10
N GLY A 73 7.46 3.69 -21.18
CA GLY A 73 8.14 4.52 -20.18
C GLY A 73 7.38 4.70 -18.87
N ASN A 74 7.98 5.45 -17.95
CA ASN A 74 7.38 5.76 -16.65
C ASN A 74 6.08 6.58 -16.79
N ILE A 75 5.20 6.43 -15.79
CA ILE A 75 4.00 7.26 -15.68
C ILE A 75 4.39 8.62 -15.09
N TRP A 76 4.21 9.69 -15.86
CA TRP A 76 4.32 11.06 -15.37
C TRP A 76 3.13 11.40 -14.48
N THR A 77 3.41 11.66 -13.19
CA THR A 77 2.38 11.83 -12.15
C THR A 77 1.38 12.94 -12.48
N ASN A 78 1.83 14.06 -13.04
CA ASN A 78 0.94 15.17 -13.40
C ASN A 78 0.01 14.83 -14.57
N THR A 79 0.54 14.19 -15.61
CA THR A 79 -0.26 13.72 -16.75
C THR A 79 -1.25 12.64 -16.33
N TRP A 80 -0.83 11.70 -15.50
CA TRP A 80 -1.71 10.67 -14.96
C TRP A 80 -2.80 11.25 -14.07
N ARG A 81 -2.45 12.21 -13.20
CA ARG A 81 -3.41 12.87 -12.31
C ARG A 81 -4.52 13.55 -13.12
N THR A 82 -4.15 14.35 -14.11
CA THR A 82 -5.12 15.09 -14.93
C THR A 82 -5.94 14.19 -15.85
N ARG A 83 -5.32 13.20 -16.49
CA ARG A 83 -5.97 12.38 -17.53
C ARG A 83 -6.73 11.17 -16.99
N ILE A 84 -6.30 10.61 -15.86
CA ILE A 84 -6.82 9.35 -15.31
C ILE A 84 -7.45 9.60 -13.94
N TRP A 85 -6.68 10.11 -12.97
CA TRP A 85 -7.14 10.24 -11.58
C TRP A 85 -8.37 11.15 -11.47
N ASN A 86 -8.29 12.40 -11.94
CA ASN A 86 -9.39 13.36 -11.81
C ASN A 86 -10.65 12.88 -12.53
N LYS A 87 -10.50 12.15 -13.65
CA LYS A 87 -11.64 11.55 -14.34
C LYS A 87 -12.27 10.42 -13.53
N ALA A 88 -11.45 9.59 -12.87
CA ALA A 88 -11.94 8.53 -12.00
C ALA A 88 -12.66 9.09 -10.76
N VAL A 89 -12.11 10.13 -10.13
CA VAL A 89 -12.74 10.83 -9.00
C VAL A 89 -14.10 11.40 -9.39
N ARG A 90 -14.18 12.09 -10.55
CA ARG A 90 -15.47 12.60 -11.07
C ARG A 90 -16.45 11.49 -11.44
N ALA A 91 -15.97 10.40 -12.04
CA ALA A 91 -16.82 9.25 -12.35
C ALA A 91 -17.38 8.57 -11.09
N ALA A 92 -16.70 8.72 -9.95
CA ALA A 92 -17.17 8.26 -8.65
C ALA A 92 -18.06 9.30 -7.93
N GLY A 93 -18.28 10.50 -8.49
CA GLY A 93 -19.06 11.57 -7.87
C GLY A 93 -18.38 12.17 -6.64
N MET A 94 -17.05 12.19 -6.61
CA MET A 94 -16.26 12.62 -5.44
C MET A 94 -15.41 13.87 -5.73
N GLU A 95 -15.75 14.68 -6.73
CA GLU A 95 -15.00 15.88 -7.11
C GLU A 95 -14.85 16.90 -5.97
N ASP A 96 -15.84 16.99 -5.08
CA ASP A 96 -15.86 17.95 -3.96
C ASP A 96 -15.16 17.41 -2.70
N GLU A 97 -14.80 16.13 -2.68
CA GLU A 97 -14.26 15.41 -1.51
C GLU A 97 -12.73 15.51 -1.38
N SER A 98 -12.07 16.31 -2.23
CA SER A 98 -10.61 16.48 -2.24
C SER A 98 -9.81 15.16 -2.25
N VAL A 99 -10.35 14.12 -2.92
CA VAL A 99 -9.76 12.78 -2.92
C VAL A 99 -8.44 12.76 -3.68
N THR A 100 -7.40 12.27 -3.01
CA THR A 100 -6.07 12.10 -3.58
C THR A 100 -5.70 10.62 -3.67
N ILE A 101 -4.63 10.30 -4.40
CA ILE A 101 -4.07 8.94 -4.40
C ILE A 101 -3.65 8.48 -2.99
N HIS A 102 -3.30 9.43 -2.10
CA HIS A 102 -2.98 9.10 -0.70
C HIS A 102 -4.23 8.72 0.09
N SER A 103 -5.40 9.27 -0.26
CA SER A 103 -6.69 8.88 0.34
C SER A 103 -6.94 7.38 0.20
N LEU A 104 -6.57 6.75 -0.93
CA LEU A 104 -6.66 5.29 -1.10
C LEU A 104 -5.84 4.51 -0.07
N ARG A 105 -4.67 5.03 0.33
CA ARG A 105 -3.86 4.43 1.39
C ARG A 105 -4.57 4.50 2.74
N HIS A 106 -5.22 5.64 3.03
CA HIS A 106 -6.00 5.80 4.26
C HIS A 106 -7.20 4.85 4.26
N THR A 107 -7.94 4.74 3.16
CA THR A 107 -9.05 3.78 3.01
C THR A 107 -8.59 2.34 3.27
N TYR A 108 -7.45 1.93 2.68
CA TYR A 108 -6.88 0.61 2.92
C TYR A 108 -6.55 0.39 4.41
N ALA A 109 -5.95 1.37 5.07
CA ALA A 109 -5.62 1.28 6.49
C ALA A 109 -6.89 1.13 7.35
N SER A 110 -7.92 1.94 7.09
CA SER A 110 -9.21 1.86 7.79
C SER A 110 -9.83 0.48 7.66
N PHE A 111 -9.87 -0.10 6.46
CA PHE A 111 -10.38 -1.45 6.26
C PHE A 111 -9.53 -2.51 6.96
N ALA A 112 -8.20 -2.40 6.89
CA ALA A 112 -7.32 -3.36 7.56
C ALA A 112 -7.53 -3.35 9.08
N ILE A 113 -7.65 -2.17 9.70
CA ILE A 113 -7.91 -2.03 11.14
C ILE A 113 -9.27 -2.62 11.50
N ALA A 114 -10.31 -2.30 10.73
CA ALA A 114 -11.66 -2.84 10.93
C ALA A 114 -11.72 -4.37 10.79
N GLN A 115 -10.80 -4.98 10.02
CA GLN A 115 -10.65 -6.44 9.89
C GLN A 115 -9.68 -7.04 10.92
N GLY A 116 -9.27 -6.28 11.94
CA GLY A 116 -8.46 -6.77 13.05
C GLY A 116 -6.95 -6.79 12.81
N ALA A 117 -6.43 -6.02 11.85
CA ALA A 117 -4.99 -5.92 11.65
C ALA A 117 -4.30 -5.30 12.86
N ASP A 118 -3.26 -5.97 13.36
CA ASP A 118 -2.40 -5.39 14.39
C ASP A 118 -1.55 -4.24 13.82
N VAL A 119 -1.16 -3.33 14.70
CA VAL A 119 -0.41 -2.11 14.33
C VAL A 119 0.92 -2.43 13.64
N LYS A 120 1.58 -3.53 14.01
CA LYS A 120 2.91 -3.89 13.48
C LYS A 120 2.76 -4.42 12.06
N THR A 121 1.82 -5.32 11.81
CA THR A 121 1.51 -5.84 10.48
C THR A 121 1.06 -4.72 9.55
N LEU A 122 0.15 -3.85 10.01
CA LEU A 122 -0.29 -2.71 9.21
C LEU A 122 0.86 -1.74 8.91
N GLN A 123 1.72 -1.46 9.88
CA GLN A 123 2.92 -0.64 9.68
C GLN A 123 3.83 -1.19 8.57
N MET A 124 4.11 -2.50 8.59
CA MET A 124 4.94 -3.15 7.56
C MET A 124 4.29 -3.06 6.18
N GLN A 125 2.99 -3.30 6.12
CA GLN A 125 2.20 -3.28 4.89
C GLN A 125 2.09 -1.87 4.29
N LEU A 126 1.89 -0.84 5.11
CA LEU A 126 1.86 0.56 4.69
C LEU A 126 3.26 1.11 4.35
N GLY A 127 4.31 0.52 4.93
CA GLY A 127 5.69 0.95 4.78
C GLY A 127 6.05 2.18 5.59
N HIS A 128 5.39 2.40 6.73
CA HIS A 128 5.78 3.45 7.68
C HIS A 128 7.09 3.06 8.38
N SER A 129 7.95 4.03 8.70
CA SER A 129 9.26 3.77 9.32
C SER A 129 9.16 3.25 10.75
N SER A 130 8.10 3.62 11.47
CA SER A 130 7.83 3.16 12.83
C SER A 130 6.34 2.85 13.03
N PRO A 131 6.00 1.94 13.96
CA PRO A 131 4.61 1.70 14.35
C PRO A 131 3.91 2.95 14.87
N SER A 132 4.63 3.86 15.54
CA SER A 132 4.08 5.11 16.06
C SER A 132 3.47 6.00 14.96
N ILE A 133 4.05 6.04 13.76
CA ILE A 133 3.43 6.78 12.64
C ILE A 133 2.07 6.19 12.31
N THR A 134 1.98 4.86 12.20
CA THR A 134 0.72 4.15 11.92
C THR A 134 -0.29 4.38 13.02
N LEU A 135 0.13 4.23 14.29
CA LEU A 135 -0.74 4.45 15.44
C LEU A 135 -1.26 5.89 15.44
N ASN A 136 -0.36 6.88 15.48
CA ASN A 136 -0.73 8.30 15.52
C ASN A 136 -1.63 8.74 14.36
N THR A 137 -1.49 8.12 13.17
CA THR A 137 -2.31 8.47 12.01
C THR A 137 -3.74 7.91 12.12
N TYR A 138 -3.91 6.73 12.73
CA TYR A 138 -5.20 6.03 12.72
C TYR A 138 -5.71 5.67 14.13
N THR A 139 -5.20 6.31 15.20
CA THR A 139 -5.51 6.01 16.60
C THR A 139 -7.00 5.83 16.83
N ALA A 140 -7.82 6.77 16.31
CA ALA A 140 -9.27 6.77 16.47
C ALA A 140 -9.99 5.58 15.81
N LEU A 141 -9.32 4.81 14.96
CA LEU A 141 -9.88 3.64 14.28
C LEU A 141 -9.63 2.34 15.04
N TRP A 142 -8.66 2.29 15.97
CA TRP A 142 -8.42 1.06 16.74
C TRP A 142 -9.47 0.91 17.84
N PRO A 143 -10.13 -0.25 17.93
CA PRO A 143 -11.04 -0.53 19.03
C PRO A 143 -10.28 -0.63 20.35
N GLU A 144 -10.89 -0.15 21.42
CA GLU A 144 -10.49 -0.50 22.79
C GLU A 144 -10.88 -1.95 23.06
N ARG A 145 -9.94 -2.74 23.57
CA ARG A 145 -10.09 -4.20 23.76
C ARG A 145 -9.54 -4.67 25.10
N LEU A 146 -9.61 -3.82 26.13
CA LEU A 146 -9.04 -4.12 27.44
C LEU A 146 -9.65 -5.38 28.05
N ASP A 147 -10.98 -5.51 27.98
CA ASP A 147 -11.71 -6.66 28.52
C ASP A 147 -11.41 -7.95 27.75
N ASP A 148 -11.42 -7.92 26.41
CA ASP A 148 -11.05 -9.07 25.57
C ASP A 148 -9.67 -9.64 25.94
N VAL A 149 -8.71 -8.76 26.26
CA VAL A 149 -7.35 -9.15 26.66
C VAL A 149 -7.37 -9.77 28.05
N ALA A 150 -8.09 -9.18 29.00
CA ALA A 150 -8.21 -9.70 30.36
C ALA A 150 -8.84 -11.11 30.34
N ASP A 151 -9.92 -11.29 29.58
CA ASP A 151 -10.63 -12.57 29.45
C ASP A 151 -9.75 -13.64 28.80
N ALA A 152 -8.99 -13.29 27.75
CA ALA A 152 -8.09 -14.22 27.08
C ALA A 152 -6.98 -14.73 28.02
N VAL A 153 -6.43 -13.86 28.87
CA VAL A 153 -5.43 -14.24 29.89
C VAL A 153 -6.06 -15.13 30.96
N GLY A 154 -7.26 -14.81 31.43
CA GLY A 154 -8.01 -15.63 32.39
C GLY A 154 -8.25 -17.04 31.86
N ALA A 155 -8.78 -17.16 30.64
CA ALA A 155 -9.05 -18.43 29.99
C ALA A 155 -7.76 -19.26 29.77
N PHE A 156 -6.61 -18.61 29.50
CA PHE A 156 -5.33 -19.31 29.40
C PHE A 156 -4.92 -19.92 30.74
N ARG A 157 -5.01 -19.16 31.83
CA ARG A 157 -4.69 -19.64 33.18
C ARG A 157 -5.51 -20.88 33.55
N GLU A 158 -6.82 -20.85 33.30
CA GLU A 158 -7.72 -21.97 33.62
C GLU A 158 -7.36 -23.25 32.87
N ARG A 159 -6.92 -23.15 31.61
CA ARG A 159 -6.50 -24.33 30.83
C ARG A 159 -5.19 -24.95 31.31
N GLU A 160 -4.25 -24.14 31.79
CA GLU A 160 -2.91 -24.60 32.15
C GLU A 160 -2.77 -24.99 33.64
N LEU A 161 -3.64 -24.48 34.50
CA LEU A 161 -3.54 -24.63 35.97
C LEU A 161 -4.83 -25.13 36.65
N GLY A 162 -5.89 -25.41 35.89
CA GLY A 162 -7.14 -26.01 36.37
C GLY A 162 -7.17 -27.51 36.08
#